data_AF-A0A0M4KDV1-F1
#
_entry.id   AF-A0A0M4KDV1-F1
#
_cell.length_a   1.000
_cell.length_b   1.000
_cell.length_c   1.000
_cell.angle_alpha   90.00
_cell.angle_beta   90.00
_cell.angle_gamma   90.00
#
_symmetry.space_group_name_H-M   'P 1'
#
loop_
_entity.id
_entity.type
_entity.pdbx_description
1 polymer ?
#
loop_
_entity_poly.entity_id
_entity_poly.type
_entity_poly.pdbx_seq_one_letter_code
_entity_poly.pdbx_strand_id
1 'polypeptide(L)'
;MKEKITKLRDKHFNLSEETKFRFDLLNYKTDGMIFLTSVLIVPFVLSLFVSYFGYNNNEVFALLYLVSVIVGMVFNMLRNGPGFFKGGYFWIYLLIIGPQIVFIFTGLLMSLFNSSLNNDPKLISAFSSIITMILTEVIIIILAIIYDRKIFKRFKETLKTKWKEVIVIAVAGTIILYFVSTFIFLNLIETKLMGASESENQKNLIGILRDSDKSITIAYVILLFILTVVVAPFCEELCLRNSFNLNASNRWLGFVGSAMFFGFVHYGPTFDFGHILSYSAAGFILSGIFLFTKGNMTFSWIVHLLNNLLAFILILIII
;
A
#
# COMPACT_ATOMS: atom_id res chain seq x y z
N MET A 1 11.49 -28.56 -14.44
CA MET A 1 10.50 -27.82 -13.62
C MET A 1 10.28 -26.39 -14.11
N LYS A 2 11.34 -25.59 -14.36
CA LYS A 2 11.27 -24.21 -14.87
C LYS A 2 10.43 -24.03 -16.14
N GLU A 3 10.62 -24.89 -17.14
CA GLU A 3 9.88 -24.83 -18.42
C GLU A 3 8.38 -25.10 -18.25
N LYS A 4 8.00 -26.07 -17.40
CA LYS A 4 6.60 -26.39 -17.11
C LYS A 4 5.88 -25.20 -16.45
N ILE A 5 6.53 -24.55 -15.50
CA ILE A 5 5.99 -23.35 -14.82
C ILE A 5 5.84 -22.20 -15.81
N THR A 6 6.82 -21.97 -16.68
CA THR A 6 6.73 -20.93 -17.72
C THR A 6 5.56 -21.18 -18.67
N LYS A 7 5.43 -22.40 -19.21
CA LYS A 7 4.31 -22.78 -20.09
C LYS A 7 2.94 -22.59 -19.44
N LEU A 8 2.81 -22.97 -18.16
CA LEU A 8 1.58 -22.74 -17.39
C LEU A 8 1.25 -21.25 -17.29
N ARG A 9 2.24 -20.43 -16.92
CA ARG A 9 2.06 -18.99 -16.78
C ARG A 9 1.78 -18.31 -18.12
N ASP A 10 2.37 -18.80 -19.22
CA ASP A 10 2.08 -18.35 -20.58
C ASP A 10 0.62 -18.63 -20.97
N LYS A 11 0.14 -19.84 -20.69
CA LYS A 11 -1.23 -20.24 -20.98
C LYS A 11 -2.27 -19.39 -20.24
N HIS A 12 -2.07 -19.19 -18.93
CA HIS A 12 -3.09 -18.60 -18.07
C HIS A 12 -2.97 -17.08 -17.91
N PHE A 13 -1.77 -16.50 -18.00
CA PHE A 13 -1.55 -15.09 -17.63
C PHE A 13 -0.96 -14.23 -18.75
N ASN A 14 -0.78 -14.73 -19.96
CA ASN A 14 -0.45 -13.84 -21.08
C ASN A 14 -1.63 -12.93 -21.42
N LEU A 15 -1.28 -11.68 -21.67
CA LEU A 15 -2.12 -10.62 -22.21
C LEU A 15 -1.54 -10.15 -23.55
N SER A 16 -2.24 -9.26 -24.23
CA SER A 16 -1.75 -8.59 -25.43
C SER A 16 -0.42 -7.86 -25.18
N GLU A 17 0.43 -7.76 -26.21
CA GLU A 17 1.73 -7.07 -26.07
C GLU A 17 1.60 -5.59 -25.71
N GLU A 18 0.46 -4.95 -26.01
CA GLU A 18 0.19 -3.58 -25.59
C GLU A 18 0.02 -3.44 -24.07
N THR A 19 -0.60 -4.43 -23.42
CA THR A 19 -0.96 -4.37 -22.00
C THR A 19 0.00 -5.12 -21.10
N LYS A 20 0.89 -5.95 -21.66
CA LYS A 20 1.91 -6.70 -20.92
C LYS A 20 2.80 -5.78 -20.07
N PHE A 21 3.04 -6.18 -18.82
CA PHE A 21 3.94 -5.47 -17.93
C PHE A 21 5.41 -5.75 -18.28
N ARG A 22 6.26 -4.73 -18.16
CA ARG A 22 7.71 -4.85 -18.42
C ARG A 22 8.48 -4.48 -17.16
N PHE A 23 9.38 -5.38 -16.76
CA PHE A 23 10.19 -5.24 -15.55
C PHE A 23 11.53 -4.54 -15.81
N ASP A 24 11.76 -4.04 -17.02
CA ASP A 24 13.07 -3.64 -17.54
C ASP A 24 12.96 -2.35 -18.38
N LEU A 25 12.17 -1.38 -17.91
CA LEU A 25 11.96 -0.12 -18.63
C LEU A 25 13.07 0.91 -18.38
N LEU A 26 13.64 0.94 -17.18
CA LEU A 26 14.70 1.85 -16.75
C LEU A 26 15.99 1.06 -16.44
N ASN A 27 17.08 1.77 -16.16
CA ASN A 27 18.31 1.12 -15.73
C ASN A 27 18.24 0.85 -14.22
N TYR A 28 18.01 -0.41 -13.83
CA TYR A 28 17.88 -0.77 -12.42
C TYR A 28 19.12 -0.43 -11.57
N LYS A 29 20.33 -0.43 -12.17
CA LYS A 29 21.57 -0.13 -11.43
C LYS A 29 21.66 1.33 -11.03
N THR A 30 21.04 2.22 -11.79
CA THR A 30 21.04 3.66 -11.52
C THR A 30 19.68 4.14 -11.04
N ASP A 31 18.65 4.07 -11.89
CA ASP A 31 17.32 4.61 -11.62
C ASP A 31 16.63 3.79 -10.53
N GLY A 32 16.70 2.46 -10.65
CA GLY A 32 16.15 1.54 -9.66
C GLY A 32 16.80 1.66 -8.28
N MET A 33 18.13 1.83 -8.23
CA MET A 33 18.84 2.03 -6.96
C MET A 33 18.59 3.40 -6.35
N ILE A 34 18.52 4.49 -7.13
CA ILE A 34 18.12 5.82 -6.62
C ILE A 34 16.74 5.72 -6.00
N PHE A 35 15.79 5.11 -6.73
CA PHE A 35 14.43 4.89 -6.25
C PHE A 35 14.42 4.09 -4.93
N LEU A 36 14.95 2.86 -4.92
CA LEU A 36 14.95 2.00 -3.74
C LEU A 36 15.63 2.64 -2.53
N THR A 37 16.74 3.35 -2.77
CA THR A 37 17.46 4.04 -1.70
C THR A 37 16.59 5.12 -1.09
N SER A 38 15.94 5.94 -1.93
CA SER A 38 15.15 7.09 -1.49
C SER A 38 13.84 6.71 -0.80
N VAL A 39 13.12 5.69 -1.28
CA VAL A 39 11.79 5.34 -0.75
C VAL A 39 11.81 4.26 0.31
N LEU A 40 12.84 3.39 0.34
CA LEU A 40 12.86 2.23 1.23
C LEU A 40 14.12 2.18 2.10
N ILE A 41 15.32 2.13 1.52
CA ILE A 41 16.54 1.82 2.30
C ILE A 41 16.83 2.92 3.32
N VAL A 42 16.89 4.19 2.90
CA VAL A 42 17.17 5.32 3.81
C VAL A 42 16.05 5.44 4.86
N PRO A 43 14.76 5.48 4.50
CA PRO A 43 13.68 5.54 5.49
C PRO A 43 13.67 4.37 6.48
N PHE A 44 13.94 3.14 6.03
CA PHE A 44 14.01 1.96 6.89
C PHE A 44 15.18 2.03 7.87
N VAL A 45 16.36 2.43 7.41
CA VAL A 45 17.53 2.59 8.28
C VAL A 45 17.28 3.71 9.30
N LEU A 46 16.67 4.83 8.86
CA LEU A 46 16.30 5.93 9.76
C LEU A 46 15.29 5.48 10.82
N SER A 47 14.24 4.74 10.46
CA SER A 47 13.24 4.29 11.45
C SER A 47 13.85 3.34 12.49
N LEU A 48 14.77 2.46 12.08
CA LEU A 48 15.52 1.61 13.01
C LEU A 48 16.40 2.43 13.97
N PHE A 49 17.13 3.43 13.46
CA PHE A 49 17.96 4.28 14.31
C PHE A 49 17.13 5.07 15.32
N VAL A 50 16.03 5.69 14.87
CA VAL A 50 15.13 6.48 15.71
C VAL A 50 14.52 5.62 16.82
N SER A 51 14.05 4.42 16.47
CA SER A 51 13.51 3.44 17.43
C SER A 51 14.57 2.94 18.42
N TYR A 52 15.78 2.58 17.94
CA TYR A 52 16.84 2.03 18.79
C TYR A 52 17.34 3.03 19.84
N PHE A 53 17.49 4.31 19.46
CA PHE A 53 17.97 5.35 20.38
C PHE A 53 16.86 5.92 21.28
N GLY A 54 15.62 5.41 21.19
CA GLY A 54 14.50 5.87 22.00
C GLY A 54 14.08 7.32 21.71
N TYR A 55 14.50 7.89 20.59
CA TYR A 55 14.02 9.19 20.13
C TYR A 55 12.64 8.99 19.53
N ASN A 56 11.57 9.02 20.34
CA ASN A 56 10.20 8.97 19.82
C ASN A 56 9.79 10.32 19.19
N ASN A 57 10.52 10.76 18.16
CA ASN A 57 10.22 11.96 17.40
C ASN A 57 9.73 11.58 16.00
N ASN A 58 8.47 11.16 15.93
CA ASN A 58 7.78 10.81 14.69
C ASN A 58 7.84 11.94 13.66
N GLU A 59 7.84 13.20 14.12
CA GLU A 59 7.88 14.38 13.25
C GLU A 59 9.23 14.53 12.55
N VAL A 60 10.34 14.38 13.28
CA VAL A 60 11.69 14.40 12.71
C VAL A 60 11.87 13.24 11.73
N PHE A 61 11.41 12.04 12.09
CA PHE A 61 11.42 10.91 11.17
C PHE A 61 10.61 11.19 9.90
N ALA A 62 9.37 11.68 10.03
CA ALA A 62 8.51 11.98 8.90
C ALA A 62 9.13 13.04 7.96
N LEU A 63 9.77 14.07 8.53
CA LEU A 63 10.48 15.09 7.75
C LEU A 63 11.67 14.49 6.98
N LEU A 64 12.52 13.69 7.65
CA LEU A 64 13.69 13.06 7.00
C LEU A 64 13.25 12.05 5.92
N TYR A 65 12.19 11.29 6.19
CA TYR A 65 11.58 10.40 5.20
C TYR A 65 11.10 11.20 3.98
N LEU A 66 10.35 12.28 4.19
CA LEU A 66 9.86 13.13 3.11
C LEU A 66 11.01 13.73 2.27
N VAL A 67 12.06 14.22 2.93
CA VAL A 67 13.27 14.74 2.25
C VAL A 67 13.91 13.66 1.39
N SER A 68 14.11 12.46 1.93
CA SER A 68 14.68 11.32 1.18
C SER A 68 13.88 11.03 -0.09
N VAL A 69 12.55 10.95 0.02
CA VAL A 69 11.64 10.66 -1.08
C VAL A 69 11.61 11.78 -2.12
N ILE A 70 11.56 13.04 -1.70
CA ILE A 70 11.59 14.20 -2.61
C ILE A 70 12.90 14.24 -3.39
N VAL A 71 14.04 14.00 -2.74
CA VAL A 71 15.34 13.96 -3.42
C VAL A 71 15.33 12.87 -4.49
N GLY A 72 14.92 11.64 -4.16
CA GLY A 72 14.81 10.54 -5.12
C GLY A 72 13.85 10.84 -6.28
N MET A 73 12.71 11.47 -5.97
CA MET A 73 11.73 11.90 -6.97
C MET A 73 12.34 12.89 -7.96
N VAL A 74 13.04 13.93 -7.47
CA VAL A 74 13.69 14.95 -8.31
C VAL A 74 14.73 14.31 -9.23
N PHE A 75 15.60 13.46 -8.70
CA PHE A 75 16.60 12.76 -9.52
C PHE A 75 15.95 11.89 -10.61
N ASN A 76 14.93 11.12 -10.28
CA ASN A 76 14.23 10.28 -11.26
C ASN A 76 13.44 11.10 -12.27
N MET A 77 12.87 12.24 -11.87
CA MET A 77 12.18 13.16 -12.78
C MET A 77 13.14 13.81 -13.77
N LEU A 78 14.32 14.26 -13.31
CA LEU A 78 15.35 14.84 -14.18
C LEU A 78 15.89 13.83 -15.20
N ARG A 79 16.01 12.55 -14.80
CA ARG A 79 16.55 11.49 -15.66
C ARG A 79 15.54 10.95 -16.67
N ASN A 80 14.26 10.88 -16.32
CA ASN A 80 13.21 10.25 -17.14
C ASN A 80 12.28 11.26 -17.83
N GLY A 81 12.39 12.55 -17.50
CA GLY A 81 11.64 13.64 -18.13
C GLY A 81 10.12 13.40 -18.15
N PRO A 82 9.42 13.72 -19.26
CA PRO A 82 7.97 13.52 -19.38
C PRO A 82 7.52 12.06 -19.23
N GLY A 83 8.43 11.10 -19.42
CA GLY A 83 8.18 9.67 -19.21
C GLY A 83 7.86 9.34 -17.75
N PHE A 84 8.31 10.16 -16.80
CA PHE A 84 8.08 9.97 -15.37
C PHE A 84 6.59 9.91 -15.01
N PHE A 85 5.79 10.82 -15.57
CA PHE A 85 4.34 10.89 -15.33
C PHE A 85 3.55 9.90 -16.18
N LYS A 86 3.82 9.84 -17.49
CA LYS A 86 3.06 8.98 -18.43
C LYS A 86 3.40 7.49 -18.31
N GLY A 87 4.57 7.18 -17.76
CA GLY A 87 5.05 5.80 -17.58
C GLY A 87 4.65 5.18 -16.25
N GLY A 88 3.90 5.88 -15.41
CA GLY A 88 3.39 5.37 -14.14
C GLY A 88 4.41 5.34 -13.00
N TYR A 89 5.57 5.98 -13.16
CA TYR A 89 6.63 6.01 -12.15
C TYR A 89 6.32 6.95 -10.97
N PHE A 90 5.47 7.95 -11.19
CA PHE A 90 5.17 8.98 -10.22
C PHE A 90 4.29 8.52 -9.04
N TRP A 91 3.42 7.53 -9.25
CA TRP A 91 2.34 7.20 -8.30
C TRP A 91 2.86 6.79 -6.91
N ILE A 92 3.95 6.05 -6.83
CA ILE A 92 4.56 5.68 -5.55
C ILE A 92 5.07 6.88 -4.75
N TYR A 93 5.55 7.93 -5.42
CA TYR A 93 5.98 9.17 -4.74
C TYR A 93 4.77 9.95 -4.24
N LEU A 94 3.69 10.01 -5.02
CA LEU A 94 2.44 10.61 -4.58
C LEU A 94 1.81 9.87 -3.40
N LEU A 95 1.94 8.54 -3.31
CA LEU A 95 1.44 7.79 -2.17
C LEU A 95 2.08 8.26 -0.85
N ILE A 96 3.35 8.68 -0.90
CA ILE A 96 4.11 9.11 0.28
C ILE A 96 3.95 10.62 0.54
N ILE A 97 4.05 11.45 -0.50
CA ILE A 97 4.03 12.91 -0.39
C ILE A 97 2.59 13.45 -0.32
N GLY A 98 1.67 12.79 -1.03
CA GLY A 98 0.29 13.21 -1.20
C GLY A 98 -0.47 13.47 0.10
N PRO A 99 -0.41 12.59 1.12
CA PRO A 99 -1.11 12.82 2.38
C PRO A 99 -0.69 14.13 3.04
N GLN A 100 0.59 14.50 2.97
CA GLN A 100 1.09 15.75 3.56
C GLN A 100 0.53 16.99 2.86
N ILE A 101 0.42 16.94 1.53
CA ILE A 101 -0.15 18.04 0.73
C ILE A 101 -1.65 18.16 0.99
N VAL A 102 -2.37 17.03 0.98
CA VAL A 102 -3.83 17.01 1.18
C VAL A 102 -4.19 17.39 2.61
N PHE A 103 -3.36 17.03 3.59
CA PHE A 103 -3.57 17.35 5.00
C PHE A 103 -3.69 18.85 5.27
N ILE A 104 -2.97 19.69 4.51
CA ILE A 104 -3.07 21.16 4.63
C ILE A 104 -4.50 21.62 4.37
N PHE A 105 -5.17 21.05 3.36
CA PHE A 105 -6.53 21.42 2.99
C PHE A 105 -7.57 20.77 3.90
N THR A 106 -7.41 19.49 4.23
CA THR A 106 -8.35 18.78 5.10
C THR A 106 -8.27 19.30 6.54
N GLY A 107 -7.09 19.66 7.04
CA GLY A 107 -6.93 20.28 8.35
C GLY A 107 -7.68 21.61 8.45
N LEU A 108 -7.57 22.47 7.43
CA LEU A 108 -8.34 23.71 7.34
C LEU A 108 -9.85 23.44 7.27
N LEU A 109 -10.29 22.47 6.47
CA LEU A 109 -11.70 22.11 6.36
C LEU A 109 -12.25 21.56 7.69
N MET A 110 -11.51 20.68 8.37
CA MET A 110 -11.93 20.08 9.64
C MET A 110 -12.02 21.11 10.77
N SER A 111 -11.24 22.19 10.71
CA SER A 111 -11.37 23.30 11.66
C SER A 111 -12.77 23.94 11.64
N LEU A 112 -13.48 23.90 10.50
CA LEU A 112 -14.85 24.40 10.36
C LEU A 112 -15.89 23.48 11.02
N PHE A 113 -15.56 22.20 11.21
CA PHE A 113 -16.43 21.19 11.83
C PHE A 113 -16.11 20.94 13.30
N ASN A 114 -15.19 21.71 13.89
CA ASN A 114 -14.74 21.54 15.28
C ASN A 114 -15.90 21.54 16.29
N SER A 115 -16.85 22.46 16.11
CA SER A 115 -18.05 22.55 16.97
C SER A 115 -19.00 21.36 16.82
N SER A 116 -19.07 20.75 15.64
CA SER A 116 -19.92 19.57 15.38
C SER A 116 -19.32 18.27 15.91
N LEU A 117 -18.02 18.25 16.22
CA LEU A 117 -17.30 17.11 16.79
C LEU A 117 -17.01 17.31 18.29
N ASN A 118 -17.85 18.08 18.98
CA ASN A 118 -17.75 18.36 20.41
C ASN A 118 -16.38 18.94 20.85
N ASN A 119 -15.61 19.51 19.91
CA ASN A 119 -14.23 19.93 20.13
C ASN A 119 -13.31 18.82 20.67
N ASP A 120 -13.59 17.54 20.40
CA ASP A 120 -12.71 16.44 20.77
C ASP A 120 -11.54 16.35 19.77
N PRO A 121 -10.29 16.66 20.20
CA PRO A 121 -9.13 16.64 19.31
C PRO A 121 -8.87 15.26 18.71
N LYS A 122 -9.21 14.18 19.41
CA LYS A 122 -9.00 12.80 18.93
C LYS A 122 -9.92 12.48 17.76
N LEU A 123 -11.20 12.82 17.88
CA LEU A 123 -12.18 12.64 16.80
C LEU A 123 -11.79 13.46 15.56
N ILE A 124 -11.46 14.74 15.75
CA ILE A 124 -11.06 15.63 14.66
C ILE A 124 -9.83 15.08 13.93
N SER A 125 -8.82 14.66 14.69
CA SER A 125 -7.58 14.09 14.12
C SER A 125 -7.87 12.85 13.28
N ALA A 126 -8.69 11.92 13.75
CA ALA A 126 -8.95 10.69 13.04
C ALA A 126 -9.86 10.86 11.81
N PHE A 127 -10.89 11.70 11.90
CA PHE A 127 -11.70 12.05 10.72
C PHE A 127 -10.84 12.78 9.68
N SER A 128 -10.01 13.73 10.12
CA SER A 128 -9.05 14.41 9.25
C SER A 128 -8.11 13.41 8.57
N SER A 129 -7.56 12.46 9.33
CA SER A 129 -6.64 11.44 8.81
C SER A 129 -7.32 10.54 7.75
N ILE A 130 -8.47 9.95 8.05
CA ILE A 130 -9.18 9.08 7.10
C ILE A 130 -9.59 9.85 5.84
N ILE A 131 -10.14 11.06 5.99
CA ILE A 131 -10.54 11.89 4.84
C ILE A 131 -9.31 12.25 4.00
N THR A 132 -8.19 12.59 4.62
CA THR A 132 -6.92 12.89 3.93
C THR A 132 -6.44 11.71 3.10
N MET A 133 -6.46 10.50 3.68
CA MET A 133 -6.05 9.28 2.98
C MET A 133 -6.99 8.98 1.80
N ILE A 134 -8.32 9.01 2.01
CA ILE A 134 -9.30 8.78 0.94
C ILE A 134 -9.08 9.77 -0.21
N LEU A 135 -8.97 11.07 0.09
CA LEU A 135 -8.80 12.09 -0.93
C LEU A 135 -7.48 11.92 -1.68
N THR A 136 -6.39 11.63 -0.96
CA THR A 136 -5.07 11.40 -1.57
C THR A 136 -5.13 10.23 -2.55
N GLU A 137 -5.66 9.09 -2.11
CA GLU A 137 -5.70 7.88 -2.93
C GLU A 137 -6.64 8.03 -4.12
N VAL A 138 -7.80 8.67 -3.94
CA VAL A 138 -8.71 9.00 -5.06
C VAL A 138 -8.02 9.91 -6.08
N ILE A 139 -7.27 10.93 -5.64
CA ILE A 139 -6.49 11.79 -6.53
C ILE A 139 -5.47 10.95 -7.33
N ILE A 140 -4.73 10.07 -6.66
CA ILE A 140 -3.74 9.19 -7.32
C ILE A 140 -4.43 8.31 -8.37
N ILE A 141 -5.56 7.68 -8.03
CA ILE A 141 -6.33 6.82 -8.94
C ILE A 141 -6.80 7.61 -10.17
N ILE A 142 -7.39 8.80 -9.96
CA ILE A 142 -7.85 9.66 -11.05
C ILE A 142 -6.69 10.04 -11.97
N LEU A 143 -5.57 10.48 -11.40
CA LEU A 143 -4.38 10.85 -12.18
C LEU A 143 -3.82 9.63 -12.95
N ALA A 144 -3.76 8.46 -12.33
CA ALA A 144 -3.31 7.25 -12.99
C ALA A 144 -4.22 6.82 -14.15
N ILE A 145 -5.55 6.96 -14.02
CA ILE A 145 -6.48 6.69 -15.12
C ILE A 145 -6.26 7.65 -16.29
N ILE A 146 -6.03 8.94 -16.01
CA ILE A 146 -5.84 9.97 -17.03
C ILE A 146 -4.49 9.79 -17.76
N TYR A 147 -3.41 9.61 -17.00
CA TYR A 147 -2.04 9.66 -17.52
C TYR A 147 -1.42 8.29 -17.81
N ASP A 148 -1.78 7.23 -17.09
CA ASP A 148 -1.30 5.85 -17.29
C ASP A 148 -2.42 4.92 -17.80
N ARG A 149 -2.80 5.16 -19.05
CA ARG A 149 -3.85 4.39 -19.72
C ARG A 149 -3.53 2.89 -19.85
N LYS A 150 -2.25 2.49 -19.79
CA LYS A 150 -1.85 1.09 -19.98
C LYS A 150 -2.31 0.22 -18.83
N ILE A 151 -2.26 0.73 -17.59
CA ILE A 151 -2.75 0.01 -16.41
C ILE A 151 -4.24 -0.29 -16.57
N PHE A 152 -5.03 0.71 -16.95
CA PHE A 152 -6.47 0.53 -17.07
C PHE A 152 -6.85 -0.40 -18.24
N LYS A 153 -6.10 -0.35 -19.35
CA LYS A 153 -6.26 -1.32 -20.44
C LYS A 153 -5.94 -2.75 -19.98
N ARG A 154 -4.85 -2.95 -19.24
CA ARG A 154 -4.47 -4.25 -18.65
C ARG A 154 -5.57 -4.76 -17.72
N PHE A 155 -6.06 -3.91 -16.84
CA PHE A 155 -7.15 -4.20 -15.93
C PHE A 155 -8.40 -4.70 -16.68
N LYS A 156 -8.88 -3.92 -17.65
CA LYS A 156 -10.06 -4.25 -18.46
C LYS A 156 -9.87 -5.54 -19.25
N GLU A 157 -8.71 -5.74 -19.88
CA GLU A 157 -8.40 -6.96 -20.62
C GLU A 157 -8.40 -8.19 -19.70
N THR A 158 -7.84 -8.06 -18.49
CA THR A 158 -7.76 -9.14 -17.52
C THR A 158 -9.14 -9.59 -17.06
N LEU A 159 -10.00 -8.65 -16.66
CA LEU A 159 -11.37 -8.99 -16.26
C LEU A 159 -12.20 -9.54 -17.42
N LYS A 160 -11.94 -9.12 -18.65
CA LYS A 160 -12.67 -9.64 -19.82
C LYS A 160 -12.22 -11.05 -20.21
N THR A 161 -10.92 -11.33 -20.17
CA THR A 161 -10.35 -12.53 -20.79
C THR A 161 -9.90 -13.60 -19.80
N LYS A 162 -9.59 -13.23 -18.55
CA LYS A 162 -8.97 -14.08 -17.51
C LYS A 162 -9.74 -14.09 -16.18
N TRP A 163 -11.05 -13.79 -16.19
CA TRP A 163 -11.84 -13.66 -14.97
C TRP A 163 -11.86 -14.93 -14.11
N LYS A 164 -11.82 -16.12 -14.73
CA LYS A 164 -11.78 -17.40 -14.00
C LYS A 164 -10.49 -17.54 -13.21
N GLU A 165 -9.36 -17.25 -13.85
CA GLU A 165 -8.07 -17.20 -13.17
C GLU A 165 -8.06 -16.16 -12.05
N VAL A 166 -8.69 -14.99 -12.26
CA VAL A 166 -8.81 -13.96 -11.22
C VAL A 166 -9.52 -14.52 -9.99
N ILE A 167 -10.65 -15.20 -10.15
CA ILE A 167 -11.39 -15.81 -9.03
C ILE A 167 -10.55 -16.87 -8.32
N VAL A 168 -9.90 -17.77 -9.06
CA VAL A 168 -9.09 -18.85 -8.46
C VAL A 168 -7.93 -18.28 -7.64
N ILE A 169 -7.20 -17.31 -8.21
CA ILE A 169 -6.09 -16.64 -7.51
C ILE A 169 -6.61 -15.79 -6.35
N ALA A 170 -7.76 -15.12 -6.50
CA ALA A 170 -8.39 -14.34 -5.45
C ALA A 170 -8.68 -15.19 -4.21
N VAL A 171 -9.36 -16.33 -4.40
CA VAL A 171 -9.71 -17.24 -3.29
C VAL A 171 -8.45 -17.85 -2.67
N ALA A 172 -7.58 -18.47 -3.49
CA ALA A 172 -6.37 -19.12 -2.98
C ALA A 172 -5.42 -18.12 -2.32
N GLY A 173 -5.23 -16.94 -2.93
CA GLY A 173 -4.39 -15.87 -2.41
C GLY A 173 -4.92 -15.31 -1.10
N THR A 174 -6.23 -15.12 -0.96
CA THR A 174 -6.84 -14.64 0.30
C THR A 174 -6.67 -15.65 1.42
N ILE A 175 -6.87 -16.95 1.14
CA ILE A 175 -6.65 -18.03 2.11
C ILE A 175 -5.19 -18.05 2.56
N ILE A 176 -4.24 -17.98 1.62
CA ILE A 176 -2.80 -17.97 1.93
C ILE A 176 -2.44 -16.73 2.75
N LEU A 177 -2.94 -15.57 2.36
CA LEU A 177 -2.66 -14.31 3.06
C LEU A 177 -3.20 -14.35 4.49
N TYR A 178 -4.45 -14.75 4.69
CA TYR A 178 -5.03 -14.91 6.02
C TYR A 178 -4.27 -15.94 6.86
N PHE A 179 -3.98 -17.12 6.31
CA PHE A 179 -3.32 -18.18 7.05
C PHE A 179 -1.88 -17.82 7.43
N VAL A 180 -1.11 -17.24 6.50
CA VAL A 180 0.30 -16.93 6.75
C VAL A 180 0.45 -15.64 7.56
N SER A 181 -0.15 -14.54 7.10
CA SER A 181 0.00 -13.22 7.72
C SER A 181 -0.70 -13.14 9.07
N THR A 182 -1.97 -13.54 9.12
CA THR A 182 -2.82 -13.36 10.31
C THR A 182 -2.69 -14.53 11.28
N PHE A 183 -2.86 -15.77 10.80
CA PHE A 183 -2.86 -16.91 11.71
C PHE A 183 -1.45 -17.31 12.17
N ILE A 184 -0.48 -17.46 11.27
CA ILE A 184 0.89 -17.84 11.63
C ILE A 184 1.66 -16.66 12.23
N PHE A 185 1.85 -15.57 11.49
CA PHE A 185 2.73 -14.50 11.95
C PHE A 185 2.12 -13.67 13.06
N LEU A 186 0.96 -13.04 12.84
CA LEU A 186 0.35 -12.18 13.86
C LEU A 186 -0.03 -12.98 15.12
N ASN A 187 -0.94 -13.95 15.00
CA ASN A 187 -1.51 -14.60 16.19
C ASN A 187 -0.53 -15.56 16.90
N LEU A 188 0.18 -16.41 16.15
CA LEU A 188 1.02 -17.46 16.74
C LEU A 188 2.42 -16.96 17.09
N ILE A 189 3.06 -16.16 16.23
CA ILE A 189 4.44 -15.70 16.44
C ILE A 189 4.46 -14.37 17.20
N GLU A 190 3.89 -13.31 16.65
CA GLU A 190 4.02 -11.96 17.20
C GLU A 190 3.25 -11.84 18.54
N THR A 191 1.97 -12.19 18.57
CA THR A 191 1.16 -12.07 19.80
C THR A 191 1.50 -13.16 20.82
N LYS A 192 1.44 -14.44 20.45
CA LYS A 192 1.56 -15.54 21.42
C LYS A 192 3.00 -15.87 21.83
N LEU A 193 3.95 -15.85 20.89
CA LEU A 193 5.35 -16.21 21.19
C LEU A 193 6.19 -15.00 21.60
N MET A 194 6.01 -13.84 20.95
CA MET A 194 6.80 -12.63 21.22
C MET A 194 6.10 -11.66 22.19
N GLY A 195 4.81 -11.85 22.48
CA GLY A 195 4.05 -10.99 23.39
C GLY A 195 3.73 -9.60 22.84
N ALA A 196 3.70 -9.44 21.51
CA ALA A 196 3.32 -8.20 20.87
C ALA A 196 1.85 -7.83 21.23
N SER A 197 1.63 -6.57 21.58
CA SER A 197 0.30 -6.01 21.79
C SER A 197 -0.43 -5.81 20.46
N GLU A 198 -1.65 -5.26 20.48
CA GLU A 198 -2.32 -4.83 19.25
C GLU A 198 -1.45 -3.85 18.44
N SER A 199 -1.40 -4.02 17.12
CA SER A 199 -0.64 -3.14 16.22
C SER A 199 -1.14 -1.70 16.29
N GLU A 200 -0.22 -0.74 16.16
CA GLU A 200 -0.59 0.69 16.20
C GLU A 200 -1.49 1.06 15.01
N ASN A 201 -1.34 0.40 13.86
CA ASN A 201 -2.24 0.60 12.72
C ASN A 201 -3.69 0.19 13.06
N GLN A 202 -3.90 -0.99 13.65
CA GLN A 202 -5.23 -1.47 14.06
C GLN A 202 -5.84 -0.54 15.12
N LYS A 203 -5.04 -0.17 16.13
CA LYS A 203 -5.46 0.73 17.20
C LYS A 203 -5.89 2.12 16.67
N ASN A 204 -5.14 2.67 15.71
CA ASN A 204 -5.48 3.94 15.07
C ASN A 204 -6.78 3.88 14.24
N LEU A 205 -7.09 2.72 13.66
CA LEU A 205 -8.31 2.54 12.86
C LEU A 205 -9.55 2.20 13.70
N ILE A 206 -9.39 1.56 14.86
CA ILE A 206 -10.53 1.05 15.65
C ILE A 206 -10.80 1.86 16.92
N GLY A 207 -9.81 2.62 17.42
CA GLY A 207 -9.93 3.30 18.72
C GLY A 207 -11.19 4.16 18.88
N ILE A 208 -11.68 4.78 17.81
CA ILE A 208 -12.88 5.61 17.83
C ILE A 208 -14.18 4.81 17.89
N LEU A 209 -14.17 3.58 17.37
CA LEU A 209 -15.38 2.78 17.22
C LEU A 209 -15.94 2.30 18.58
N ARG A 210 -15.10 2.22 19.61
CA ARG A 210 -15.47 1.69 20.94
C ARG A 210 -16.04 2.75 21.89
N ASP A 211 -15.62 4.01 21.74
CA ASP A 211 -15.82 5.05 22.75
C ASP A 211 -16.67 6.25 22.27
N SER A 212 -17.33 6.15 21.11
CA SER A 212 -18.05 7.27 20.47
C SER A 212 -19.57 7.10 20.44
N ASP A 213 -20.28 8.22 20.28
CA ASP A 213 -21.72 8.24 20.02
C ASP A 213 -22.08 7.44 18.76
N LYS A 214 -23.26 6.80 18.75
CA LYS A 214 -23.72 5.93 17.66
C LYS A 214 -23.65 6.58 16.27
N SER A 215 -23.99 7.86 16.16
CA SER A 215 -23.95 8.60 14.89
C SER A 215 -22.52 8.77 14.38
N ILE A 216 -21.58 9.09 15.27
CA ILE A 216 -20.15 9.23 14.98
C ILE A 216 -19.58 7.88 14.55
N THR A 217 -19.91 6.82 15.29
CA THR A 217 -19.50 5.45 14.96
C THR A 217 -19.98 5.04 13.57
N ILE A 218 -21.26 5.25 13.23
CA ILE A 218 -21.80 4.92 11.90
C ILE A 218 -21.07 5.69 10.79
N ALA A 219 -20.89 7.01 10.97
CA ALA A 219 -20.19 7.83 9.99
C ALA A 219 -18.74 7.36 9.78
N TYR A 220 -18.05 7.06 10.88
CA TYR A 220 -16.66 6.60 10.85
C TYR A 220 -16.53 5.20 10.22
N VAL A 221 -17.44 4.26 10.52
CA VAL A 221 -17.49 2.94 9.89
C VAL A 221 -17.65 3.05 8.37
N ILE A 222 -18.51 3.94 7.88
CA ILE A 222 -18.70 4.17 6.43
C ILE A 222 -17.40 4.66 5.79
N LEU A 223 -16.74 5.66 6.41
CA LEU A 223 -15.46 6.17 5.90
C LEU A 223 -14.37 5.10 5.95
N LEU A 224 -14.31 4.31 7.03
CA LEU A 224 -13.36 3.22 7.19
C LEU A 224 -13.57 2.14 6.12
N PHE A 225 -14.81 1.80 5.78
CA PHE A 225 -15.12 0.88 4.69
C PHE A 225 -14.65 1.42 3.33
N ILE A 226 -14.97 2.69 3.03
CA ILE A 226 -14.54 3.35 1.78
C ILE A 226 -13.02 3.31 1.66
N LEU A 227 -12.30 3.69 2.72
CA LEU A 227 -10.85 3.66 2.73
C LEU A 227 -10.31 2.23 2.59
N THR A 228 -10.57 1.37 3.58
CA THR A 228 -9.86 0.11 3.74
C THR A 228 -10.26 -0.98 2.76
N VAL A 229 -11.50 -0.99 2.28
CA VAL A 229 -12.02 -2.05 1.39
C VAL A 229 -12.03 -1.59 -0.06
N VAL A 230 -12.40 -0.34 -0.33
CA VAL A 230 -12.65 0.12 -1.70
C VAL A 230 -11.43 0.82 -2.30
N VAL A 231 -10.95 1.88 -1.64
CA VAL A 231 -9.98 2.81 -2.23
C VAL A 231 -8.53 2.33 -2.00
N ALA A 232 -8.16 2.04 -0.76
CA ALA A 232 -6.79 1.71 -0.38
C ALA A 232 -6.26 0.48 -1.10
N PRO A 233 -6.96 -0.68 -1.17
CA PRO A 233 -6.42 -1.86 -1.84
C PRO A 233 -6.08 -1.61 -3.31
N PHE A 234 -6.88 -0.80 -4.01
CA PHE A 234 -6.62 -0.47 -5.41
C PHE A 234 -5.46 0.50 -5.55
N CYS A 235 -5.44 1.59 -4.78
CA CYS A 235 -4.38 2.59 -4.81
C CYS A 235 -3.02 1.99 -4.40
N GLU A 236 -3.01 1.20 -3.34
CA GLU A 236 -1.82 0.50 -2.86
C GLU A 236 -1.29 -0.46 -3.90
N GLU A 237 -2.12 -1.29 -4.54
CA GLU A 237 -1.60 -2.24 -5.54
C GLU A 237 -1.15 -1.54 -6.84
N LEU A 238 -1.79 -0.42 -7.19
CA LEU A 238 -1.36 0.49 -8.25
C LEU A 238 0.05 1.07 -7.95
N CYS A 239 0.28 1.57 -6.75
CA CYS A 239 1.53 2.21 -6.37
C CYS A 239 2.62 1.18 -6.04
N LEU A 240 2.32 0.25 -5.15
CA LEU A 240 3.24 -0.71 -4.57
C LEU A 240 3.57 -1.84 -5.52
N ARG A 241 2.66 -2.31 -6.39
CA ARG A 241 3.01 -3.33 -7.40
C ARG A 241 3.40 -2.73 -8.71
N ASN A 242 2.51 -1.95 -9.32
CA ASN A 242 2.78 -1.45 -10.66
C ASN A 242 3.86 -0.36 -10.64
N SER A 243 3.63 0.78 -9.97
CA SER A 243 4.58 1.90 -9.97
C SER A 243 5.95 1.53 -9.37
N PHE A 244 5.97 0.79 -8.27
CA PHE A 244 7.22 0.36 -7.62
C PHE A 244 8.06 -0.54 -8.53
N ASN A 245 7.46 -1.57 -9.15
CA ASN A 245 8.22 -2.49 -10.02
C ASN A 245 8.70 -1.79 -11.30
N LEU A 246 7.96 -0.80 -11.80
CA LEU A 246 8.40 0.02 -12.94
C LEU A 246 9.63 0.85 -12.56
N ASN A 247 9.64 1.50 -11.39
CA ASN A 247 10.81 2.25 -10.91
C ASN A 247 12.01 1.33 -10.62
N ALA A 248 11.78 0.20 -9.95
CA ALA A 248 12.86 -0.75 -9.63
C ALA A 248 13.51 -1.32 -10.90
N SER A 249 12.74 -1.50 -11.99
CA SER A 249 13.21 -1.95 -13.30
C SER A 249 14.11 -3.20 -13.29
N ASN A 250 13.89 -4.04 -12.27
CA ASN A 250 14.42 -5.38 -12.20
C ASN A 250 13.39 -6.25 -11.49
N ARG A 251 13.14 -7.43 -12.05
CA ARG A 251 12.08 -8.34 -11.59
C ARG A 251 12.23 -8.76 -10.12
N TRP A 252 13.46 -9.03 -9.66
CA TRP A 252 13.70 -9.50 -8.29
C TRP A 252 13.84 -8.34 -7.31
N LEU A 253 14.49 -7.24 -7.71
CA LEU A 253 14.52 -6.02 -6.90
C LEU A 253 13.11 -5.46 -6.70
N GLY A 254 12.30 -5.46 -7.75
CA GLY A 254 10.90 -5.06 -7.69
C GLY A 254 10.09 -5.97 -6.77
N PHE A 255 10.25 -7.30 -6.88
CA PHE A 255 9.57 -8.25 -6.01
C PHE A 255 9.89 -8.04 -4.52
N VAL A 256 11.18 -8.05 -4.16
CA VAL A 256 11.64 -7.94 -2.77
C VAL A 256 11.38 -6.53 -2.24
N GLY A 257 11.75 -5.48 -3.00
CA GLY A 257 11.57 -4.10 -2.58
C GLY A 257 10.10 -3.74 -2.38
N SER A 258 9.21 -4.16 -3.28
CA SER A 258 7.77 -3.93 -3.17
C SER A 258 7.16 -4.65 -1.96
N ALA A 259 7.60 -5.86 -1.67
CA ALA A 259 7.16 -6.63 -0.50
C ALA A 259 7.61 -5.97 0.81
N MET A 260 8.89 -5.60 0.89
CA MET A 260 9.45 -4.92 2.06
C MET A 260 8.83 -3.55 2.27
N PHE A 261 8.61 -2.79 1.20
CA PHE A 261 8.00 -1.46 1.28
C PHE A 261 6.53 -1.54 1.69
N PHE A 262 5.77 -2.53 1.20
CA PHE A 262 4.40 -2.80 1.69
C PHE A 262 4.40 -3.02 3.21
N GLY A 263 5.33 -3.83 3.74
CA GLY A 263 5.42 -3.99 5.19
C GLY A 263 5.82 -2.69 5.89
N PHE A 264 6.86 -2.04 5.38
CA PHE A 264 7.44 -0.83 5.96
C PHE A 264 6.43 0.30 6.13
N VAL A 265 5.52 0.54 5.19
CA VAL A 265 4.53 1.63 5.34
C VAL A 265 3.55 1.40 6.50
N HIS A 266 3.41 0.15 6.98
CA HIS A 266 2.52 -0.19 8.08
C HIS A 266 3.20 -0.16 9.46
N TYR A 267 4.46 -0.58 9.57
CA TYR A 267 5.19 -0.60 10.85
C TYR A 267 6.28 0.49 11.00
N GLY A 268 6.84 0.96 9.89
CA GLY A 268 8.02 1.82 9.89
C GLY A 268 7.74 3.20 10.48
N PRO A 269 6.74 3.94 9.97
CA PRO A 269 6.40 5.28 10.47
C PRO A 269 5.96 5.35 11.93
N THR A 270 5.41 4.27 12.47
CA THR A 270 4.94 4.15 13.87
C THR A 270 5.94 3.43 14.77
N PHE A 271 7.09 3.00 14.22
CA PHE A 271 8.10 2.20 14.90
C PHE A 271 7.56 0.87 15.49
N ASP A 272 6.49 0.35 14.91
CA ASP A 272 5.78 -0.86 15.35
C ASP A 272 6.47 -2.14 14.85
N PHE A 273 7.77 -2.26 15.12
CA PHE A 273 8.60 -3.38 14.63
C PHE A 273 8.19 -4.75 15.22
N GLY A 274 7.32 -4.78 16.24
CA GLY A 274 6.71 -6.00 16.76
C GLY A 274 5.83 -6.72 15.73
N HIS A 275 5.32 -5.98 14.74
CA HIS A 275 4.44 -6.49 13.67
C HIS A 275 5.14 -6.61 12.31
N ILE A 276 6.48 -6.61 12.29
CA ILE A 276 7.26 -6.65 11.04
C ILE A 276 6.98 -7.91 10.22
N LEU A 277 6.77 -9.06 10.85
CA LEU A 277 6.65 -10.34 10.15
C LEU A 277 5.31 -10.45 9.46
N SER A 278 4.21 -10.13 10.14
CA SER A 278 2.87 -10.19 9.55
C SER A 278 2.75 -9.23 8.37
N TYR A 279 3.11 -7.95 8.56
CA TYR A 279 3.03 -6.95 7.48
C TYR A 279 3.97 -7.27 6.30
N SER A 280 5.22 -7.67 6.54
CA SER A 280 6.11 -8.06 5.46
C SER A 280 5.65 -9.33 4.76
N ALA A 281 5.12 -10.33 5.47
CA ALA A 281 4.59 -11.55 4.87
C ALA A 281 3.42 -11.28 3.92
N ALA A 282 2.48 -10.42 4.32
CA ALA A 282 1.41 -9.96 3.43
C ALA A 282 1.98 -9.30 2.16
N GLY A 283 2.98 -8.43 2.32
CA GLY A 283 3.71 -7.81 1.21
C GLY A 283 4.35 -8.82 0.25
N PHE A 284 5.01 -9.86 0.78
CA PHE A 284 5.62 -10.92 -0.02
C PHE A 284 4.59 -11.77 -0.77
N ILE A 285 3.44 -12.06 -0.16
CA ILE A 285 2.37 -12.85 -0.78
C ILE A 285 1.78 -12.07 -1.96
N LEU A 286 1.40 -10.80 -1.75
CA LEU A 286 0.83 -9.94 -2.79
C LEU A 286 1.83 -9.66 -3.92
N SER A 287 3.09 -9.36 -3.59
CA SER A 287 4.18 -9.20 -4.57
C SER A 287 4.45 -10.51 -5.34
N GLY A 288 4.33 -11.65 -4.66
CA GLY A 288 4.47 -12.97 -5.25
C GLY A 288 3.36 -13.29 -6.25
N ILE A 289 2.12 -12.95 -5.91
CA ILE A 289 0.97 -13.04 -6.83
C ILE A 289 1.22 -12.18 -8.06
N PHE A 290 1.59 -10.91 -7.89
CA PHE A 290 1.92 -10.00 -8.99
C PHE A 290 3.03 -10.58 -9.90
N LEU A 291 4.09 -11.11 -9.29
CA LEU A 291 5.20 -11.71 -10.02
C LEU A 291 4.78 -12.97 -10.79
N PHE A 292 3.97 -13.82 -10.16
CA PHE A 292 3.47 -15.07 -10.72
C PHE A 292 2.53 -14.80 -11.90
N THR A 293 1.65 -13.80 -11.79
CA THR A 293 0.70 -13.37 -12.83
C THR A 293 1.30 -12.41 -13.86
N LYS A 294 2.64 -12.35 -13.94
CA LYS A 294 3.41 -11.61 -14.95
C LYS A 294 3.25 -10.08 -14.89
N GLY A 295 3.20 -9.53 -13.69
CA GLY A 295 3.10 -8.10 -13.46
C GLY A 295 1.67 -7.57 -13.64
N ASN A 296 0.68 -8.40 -13.34
CA ASN A 296 -0.72 -8.01 -13.43
C ASN A 296 -1.30 -7.75 -12.04
N MET A 297 -1.38 -6.46 -11.69
CA MET A 297 -1.87 -5.99 -10.39
C MET A 297 -3.33 -6.35 -10.13
N THR A 298 -4.14 -6.65 -11.16
CA THR A 298 -5.56 -6.99 -11.00
C THR A 298 -5.74 -8.18 -10.07
N PHE A 299 -4.85 -9.17 -10.17
CA PHE A 299 -4.92 -10.38 -9.36
C PHE A 299 -4.60 -10.11 -7.89
N SER A 300 -3.52 -9.37 -7.62
CA SER A 300 -3.13 -9.04 -6.25
C SER A 300 -4.07 -8.01 -5.62
N TRP A 301 -4.63 -7.09 -6.41
CA TRP A 301 -5.70 -6.18 -5.99
C TRP A 301 -6.93 -6.90 -5.45
N ILE A 302 -7.48 -7.86 -6.20
CA ILE A 302 -8.67 -8.59 -5.73
C ILE A 302 -8.37 -9.40 -4.46
N VAL A 303 -7.17 -10.00 -4.36
CA VAL A 303 -6.74 -10.69 -3.13
C VAL A 303 -6.66 -9.71 -1.96
N HIS A 304 -6.06 -8.54 -2.16
CA HIS A 304 -5.94 -7.52 -1.13
C HIS A 304 -7.30 -6.99 -0.68
N LEU A 305 -8.19 -6.67 -1.64
CA LEU A 305 -9.56 -6.22 -1.36
C LEU A 305 -10.35 -7.25 -0.55
N LEU A 306 -10.29 -8.54 -0.93
CA LEU A 306 -11.00 -9.60 -0.21
C LEU A 306 -10.46 -9.80 1.20
N ASN A 307 -9.14 -9.71 1.38
CA ASN A 307 -8.54 -9.76 2.71
C ASN A 307 -9.02 -8.60 3.59
N ASN A 308 -9.03 -7.37 3.06
CA ASN A 308 -9.46 -6.21 3.82
C ASN A 308 -10.97 -6.25 4.10
N LEU A 309 -11.78 -6.74 3.16
CA LEU A 309 -13.20 -6.99 3.40
C LEU A 309 -13.42 -7.99 4.53
N LEU A 310 -12.65 -9.09 4.55
CA LEU A 310 -12.73 -10.08 5.62
C LEU A 310 -12.32 -9.48 6.97
N ALA A 311 -11.22 -8.74 7.02
CA ALA A 311 -10.78 -8.04 8.22
C ALA A 311 -11.84 -7.03 8.71
N PHE A 312 -12.42 -6.24 7.80
CA PHE A 312 -13.48 -5.28 8.11
C PHE A 312 -14.73 -5.96 8.69
N ILE A 313 -15.17 -7.09 8.11
CA ILE A 313 -16.30 -7.87 8.64
C ILE A 313 -15.99 -8.37 10.06
N LEU A 314 -14.77 -8.86 10.31
CA LEU A 314 -14.36 -9.30 11.65
C LEU A 314 -14.38 -8.16 12.66
N ILE A 315 -13.93 -6.95 12.25
CA ILE A 315 -13.98 -5.75 13.09
C ILE A 315 -15.43 -5.43 13.50
N LEU A 316 -16.37 -5.46 12.56
CA LEU A 316 -17.79 -5.20 12.84
C LEU A 316 -18.46 -6.24 13.75
N ILE A 317 -17.92 -7.46 13.81
CA ILE A 317 -18.44 -8.51 14.71
C ILE A 317 -17.93 -8.30 16.14
N ILE A 318 -16.76 -7.68 16.30
CA ILE A 318 -16.07 -7.53 17.59
C ILE A 318 -16.49 -6.24 18.33
N ILE A 319 -16.92 -5.21 17.59
CA ILE A 319 -17.43 -3.93 18.12
C ILE A 319 -18.91 -4.05 18.48
#